data_AF-A0A1G1YQ84-F1
#
_entry.id   AF-A0A1G1YQ84-F1
#
_cell.length_a   1.000
_cell.length_b   1.000
_cell.length_c   1.000
_cell.angle_alpha   90.00
_cell.angle_beta   90.00
_cell.angle_gamma   90.00
#
_symmetry.space_group_name_H-M   'P 1'
#
loop_
_entity.id
_entity.type
_entity.pdbx_description
1 polymer ?
#
loop_
_entity_poly.entity_id
_entity_poly.type
_entity_poly.pdbx_seq_one_letter_code
_entity_poly.pdbx_strand_id
1 'polypeptide(L)' 'MGGYFWNTVLAVNSGLWFLSIGFLTYSTGMLVIAGEWKQFLLALSLLVALSFTEQVLTGLAHD' A
#
# COMPACT_ATOMS: atom_id res chain seq x y z
N MET A 1 -19.63 15.60 8.55
CA MET A 1 -19.36 14.21 8.98
C MET A 1 -18.61 13.39 7.93
N GLY A 2 -18.82 13.61 6.62
CA GLY A 2 -18.09 12.90 5.55
C GLY A 2 -16.56 13.07 5.57
N GLY A 3 -16.05 14.30 5.74
CA GLY A 3 -14.59 14.53 5.75
C GLY A 3 -13.83 13.83 6.87
N TYR A 4 -14.41 13.67 8.07
CA TYR A 4 -13.77 12.91 9.16
C TYR A 4 -13.70 11.40 8.88
N PHE A 5 -14.72 10.86 8.21
CA PHE A 5 -14.72 9.46 7.78
C PHE A 5 -13.62 9.23 6.75
N TRP A 6 -13.56 10.02 5.68
CA TRP A 6 -12.55 9.88 4.64
C TRP A 6 -11.12 10.10 5.15
N ASN A 7 -10.91 11.05 6.07
CA ASN A 7 -9.62 11.22 6.74
C ASN A 7 -9.20 9.99 7.56
N THR A 8 -10.14 9.34 8.24
CA THR A 8 -9.84 8.12 9.00
C THR A 8 -9.48 6.97 8.06
N VAL A 9 -10.23 6.81 6.96
CA VAL A 9 -9.96 5.78 5.95
C VAL A 9 -8.62 6.02 5.27
N LEU A 10 -8.29 7.27 4.94
CA LEU A 10 -6.99 7.68 4.42
C LEU A 10 -5.87 7.30 5.39
N ALA A 11 -5.99 7.65 6.67
CA ALA A 11 -4.97 7.32 7.67
C ALA A 11 -4.72 5.81 7.80
N VAL A 12 -5.77 4.99 7.71
CA VAL A 12 -5.65 3.53 7.68
C VAL A 12 -4.92 3.06 6.42
N ASN A 13 -5.28 3.59 5.25
CA ASN A 13 -4.60 3.24 4.00
C ASN A 13 -3.12 3.65 4.02
N SER A 14 -2.78 4.85 4.52
CA SER A 14 -1.39 5.30 4.66
C SER A 14 -0.58 4.37 5.58
N GLY A 15 -1.20 3.88 6.66
CA GLY A 15 -0.60 2.89 7.56
C GLY A 15 -0.31 1.55 6.86
N LEU A 16 -1.29 1.02 6.11
CA LEU A 16 -1.10 -0.19 5.30
C LEU A 16 -0.06 0.02 4.19
N TRP A 17 -0.05 1.19 3.57
CA TRP A 17 0.90 1.56 2.54
C TRP A 17 2.33 1.53 3.09
N PHE A 18 2.57 2.10 4.28
CA PHE A 18 3.86 2.04 4.94
C PHE A 18 4.29 0.59 5.24
N LEU A 19 3.39 -0.25 5.75
CA LEU A 19 3.69 -1.67 5.98
C LEU A 19 3.99 -2.44 4.68
N SER A 20 3.33 -2.08 3.58
CA SER A 20 3.57 -2.71 2.28
C SER A 20 4.98 -2.45 1.73
N ILE A 21 5.62 -1.33 2.10
CA ILE A 21 7.03 -1.08 1.78
C ILE A 21 7.93 -2.09 2.47
N GLY A 22 7.69 -2.37 3.75
CA GLY A 22 8.42 -3.41 4.49
C GLY A 22 8.25 -4.78 3.84
N PHE A 23 7.01 -5.13 3.46
CA PHE A 23 6.73 -6.38 2.77
C PHE A 23 7.39 -6.47 1.38
N LEU A 24 7.41 -5.39 0.61
CA LEU A 24 8.11 -5.34 -0.68
C LEU A 24 9.62 -5.47 -0.50
N THR A 25 10.19 -4.83 0.53
CA THR A 25 11.62 -4.93 0.85
C THR A 25 11.99 -6.37 1.17
N TYR A 26 11.23 -7.02 2.04
CA TYR A 26 11.42 -8.44 2.37
C TYR A 26 11.28 -9.34 1.13
N SER A 27 10.22 -9.13 0.34
CA SER A 27 9.95 -9.94 -0.86
C SER A 27 10.99 -9.74 -1.96
N THR A 28 11.57 -8.54 -2.06
CA THR A 28 12.73 -8.27 -2.94
C THR A 28 13.95 -9.06 -2.48
N GLY A 29 14.20 -9.13 -1.16
CA GLY A 29 15.26 -9.99 -0.61
C GLY A 29 15.06 -11.46 -0.97
N MET A 30 13.84 -11.98 -0.79
CA MET A 30 13.49 -13.36 -1.15
C MET A 30 13.59 -13.62 -2.66
N LEU A 31 13.25 -12.63 -3.48
CA LEU A 31 13.45 -12.72 -4.92
C LEU A 31 14.92 -12.90 -5.28
N VAL A 32 15.80 -12.08 -4.69
CA VAL A 32 17.24 -12.11 -4.99
C VAL A 32 17.90 -13.39 -4.49
N ILE A 33 17.53 -13.87 -3.30
CA ILE A 33 18.18 -15.01 -2.66
C ILE A 33 17.61 -16.35 -3.14
N ALA A 34 16.28 -16.46 -3.23
CA ALA A 34 15.58 -17.72 -3.46
C ALA A 34 14.81 -17.75 -4.80
N GLY A 35 14.82 -16.67 -5.59
CA GLY A 35 14.11 -16.62 -6.87
C GLY A 35 12.58 -16.59 -6.74
N GLU A 36 12.06 -16.20 -5.58
CA GLU A 36 10.62 -16.24 -5.27
C GLU A 36 9.80 -15.12 -5.95
N TRP A 37 9.65 -15.22 -7.26
CA TRP A 37 8.92 -14.25 -8.09
C TRP A 37 7.47 -14.02 -7.68
N LYS A 38 6.77 -15.08 -7.25
CA LYS A 38 5.34 -14.98 -6.89
C LYS A 38 5.14 -14.04 -5.70
N GLN A 39 5.95 -14.18 -4.66
CA GLN A 39 5.87 -13.34 -3.47
C GLN A 39 6.21 -11.88 -3.80
N PHE A 40 7.25 -11.65 -4.60
CA PHE A 40 7.62 -10.32 -5.06
C PHE A 40 6.50 -9.64 -5.86
N LEU A 41 5.91 -10.34 -6.83
CA LEU A 41 4.82 -9.79 -7.64
C LEU A 41 3.59 -9.46 -6.79
N LEU A 42 3.27 -10.29 -5.78
CA LEU A 42 2.21 -10.00 -4.82
C LEU A 42 2.50 -8.73 -4.01
N ALA A 43 3.72 -8.60 -3.47
CA ALA A 43 4.13 -7.43 -2.71
C ALA A 43 4.09 -6.15 -3.55
N LEU A 44 4.58 -6.23 -4.80
CA LEU A 44 4.55 -5.12 -5.74
C LEU A 44 3.10 -4.72 -6.09
N SER A 45 2.24 -5.70 -6.37
CA SER A 45 0.84 -5.44 -6.70
C SER A 45 0.09 -4.81 -5.52
N LEU A 46 0.38 -5.25 -4.29
CA LEU A 46 -0.20 -4.66 -3.09
C LEU A 46 0.21 -3.20 -2.91
N LEU A 47 1.51 -2.89 -3.08
CA LEU A 47 1.99 -1.51 -2.99
C LEU A 47 1.33 -0.62 -4.05
N VAL A 48 1.22 -1.11 -5.29
CA VAL A 48 0.55 -0.38 -6.38
C VAL A 48 -0.91 -0.12 -6.06
N ALA A 49 -1.64 -1.14 -5.58
CA ALA A 49 -3.05 -1.01 -5.21
C ALA A 49 -3.23 0.04 -4.09
N LEU A 50 -2.45 -0.05 -3.01
CA LEU A 50 -2.51 0.90 -1.90
C LEU A 50 -2.12 2.32 -2.33
N SER A 51 -1.17 2.46 -3.25
CA SER A 51 -0.78 3.77 -3.81
C SER A 51 -1.92 4.39 -4.62
N PHE A 52 -2.63 3.60 -5.43
CA PHE A 52 -3.79 4.09 -6.17
C PHE A 52 -4.94 4.47 -5.23
N THR A 53 -5.21 3.63 -4.23
CA THR A 53 -6.21 3.92 -3.19
C THR A 53 -5.87 5.20 -2.42
N GLU A 54 -4.60 5.46 -2.11
CA GLU A 54 -4.16 6.68 -1.42
C GLU A 54 -4.54 7.94 -2.23
N GLN A 55 -4.33 7.92 -3.56
CA GLN A 55 -4.68 9.05 -4.43
C GLN A 55 -6.19 9.32 -4.44
N VAL A 56 -7.00 8.27 -4.54
CA VAL A 56 -8.48 8.39 -4.52
C VAL A 56 -8.97 8.90 -3.17
N LEU A 57 -8.46 8.33 -2.07
CA LEU A 57 -8.84 8.74 -0.71
C LEU A 57 -8.40 10.17 -0.39
N THR A 58 -7.24 10.59 -0.88
CA THR A 58 -6.76 11.98 -0.72
C THR A 58 -7.70 12.97 -1.37
N GLY A 59 -8.22 12.67 -2.57
CA GLY A 59 -9.25 13.48 -3.23
C GLY A 59 -10.52 13.56 -2.39
N LEU A 60 -11.05 12.40 -1.97
CA LEU A 60 -12.30 12.34 -1.18
C LEU A 60 -12.19 12.96 0.22
N ALA A 61 -10.99 13.03 0.80
CA ALA A 61 -10.77 13.60 2.13
C ALA A 61 -10.64 15.12 2.14
N HIS A 62 -10.28 15.72 1.00
CA HIS A 62 -10.03 17.15 0.85
C HIS A 62 -11.02 17.88 -0.09
N ASP A 63 -11.96 17.15 -0.70
CA ASP A 63 -13.18 17.69 -1.32
C ASP A 63 -14.28 17.97 -0.26
#